data_AF-A0A553ZZX6-F1
#
_entry.id   AF-A0A553ZZX6-F1
#
_cell.length_a   1.000
_cell.length_b   1.000
_cell.length_c   1.000
_cell.angle_alpha   90.00
_cell.angle_beta   90.00
_cell.angle_gamma   90.00
#
_symmetry.space_group_name_H-M   'P 1'
#
loop_
_entity.id
_entity.type
_entity.pdbx_description
1 polymer ?
#
loop_
_entity_poly.entity_id
_entity_poly.type
_entity_poly.pdbx_seq_one_letter_code
_entity_poly.pdbx_strand_id
1 'polypeptide(L)' 'MIYKAIEKKRLQMFKLAKEYGMTAERTIRCSQELDQMLNDIQHTPSGRSTI' A
#
# COMPACT_ATOMS: atom_id res chain seq x y z
N MET A 1 -13.52 8.09 -0.69
CA MET A 1 -13.67 6.98 0.30
C MET A 1 -12.54 5.95 0.22
N ILE A 2 -11.89 5.75 -0.93
CA ILE A 2 -10.73 4.84 -1.09
C ILE A 2 -9.46 5.33 -0.35
N TYR A 3 -9.20 6.64 -0.33
CA TYR A 3 -8.02 7.25 0.30
C TYR A 3 -7.92 6.98 1.81
N LYS A 4 -9.05 6.93 2.53
CA LYS A 4 -9.07 6.62 3.97
C LYS A 4 -8.62 5.18 4.26
N ALA A 5 -8.92 4.24 3.37
CA ALA A 5 -8.50 2.85 3.52
C ALA A 5 -6.99 2.70 3.31
N ILE A 6 -6.43 3.38 2.30
CA ILE A 6 -4.99 3.46 2.06
C ILE A 6 -4.28 4.07 3.25
N GLU A 7 -4.78 5.20 3.76
CA GLU A 7 -4.15 5.92 4.87
C GLU A 7 -4.13 5.05 6.14
N LYS A 8 -5.24 4.35 6.43
CA LYS A 8 -5.30 3.39 7.52
C LYS A 8 -4.29 2.25 7.35
N LYS A 9 -4.17 1.68 6.13
CA LYS A 9 -3.22 0.61 5.83
C LYS A 9 -1.77 1.11 5.89
N ARG A 10 -1.48 2.33 5.42
CA ARG A 10 -0.19 3.01 5.60
C ARG A 10 0.19 3.12 7.07
N LEU A 11 -0.73 3.62 7.90
CA LEU A 11 -0.49 3.75 9.33
C LEU A 11 -0.21 2.39 9.98
N GLN A 12 -0.90 1.34 9.52
CA GLN A 12 -0.69 -0.03 9.98
C GLN A 12 0.70 -0.55 9.58
N MET A 13 1.13 -0.33 8.33
CA MET A 13 2.47 -0.67 7.86
C MET A 13 3.55 0.07 8.67
N PHE A 14 3.38 1.35 8.96
CA PHE A 14 4.31 2.12 9.80
C PHE A 14 4.36 1.60 11.24
N LYS A 15 3.22 1.21 11.82
CA LYS A 15 3.19 0.56 13.14
C LYS A 15 3.95 -0.76 13.13
N LEU A 16 3.73 -1.61 12.12
CA LEU A 16 4.44 -2.88 11.97
C LEU A 16 5.93 -2.67 11.72
N ALA A 17 6.31 -1.67 10.93
CA ALA A 17 7.71 -1.29 10.70
C ALA A 17 8.39 -0.81 11.98
N LYS A 18 7.67 -0.10 12.86
CA LYS A 18 8.19 0.35 14.14
C LYS A 18 8.29 -0.79 15.17
N GLU A 19 7.37 -1.74 15.14
CA GLU A 19 7.30 -2.85 16.10
C GLU A 19 8.21 -4.04 15.71
N TYR A 20 8.22 -4.42 14.43
CA TYR A 20 8.93 -5.59 13.92
C TYR A 20 10.10 -5.25 12.97
N GLY A 21 10.19 -4.01 12.50
CA GLY A 21 11.15 -3.60 11.46
C GLY A 21 10.56 -3.63 10.05
N MET A 22 11.20 -2.91 9.12
CA MET A 22 10.79 -2.86 7.70
C MET A 22 11.00 -4.18 6.95
N THR A 23 11.87 -5.05 7.46
CA THR A 23 12.20 -6.35 6.87
C THR A 23 11.38 -7.51 7.45
N ALA A 24 10.53 -7.25 8.43
CA ALA A 24 9.65 -8.29 8.96
C ALA A 24 8.64 -8.71 7.88
N GLU A 25 8.41 -10.02 7.74
CA GLU A 25 7.48 -10.60 6.77
C GLU A 25 6.09 -9.94 6.83
N ARG A 26 5.62 -9.63 8.04
CA ARG A 26 4.35 -8.92 8.27
C ARG A 26 4.36 -7.51 7.70
N THR A 27 5.47 -6.78 7.83
CA THR A 27 5.64 -5.43 7.29
C THR A 27 5.76 -5.47 5.77
N ILE A 28 6.52 -6.42 5.22
CA ILE A 28 6.68 -6.63 3.77
C ILE A 28 5.34 -6.96 3.14
N ARG A 29 4.58 -7.90 3.71
CA ARG A 29 3.24 -8.26 3.24
C ARG A 29 2.27 -7.07 3.31
N CYS A 30 2.33 -6.29 4.39
CA CYS A 30 1.50 -5.10 4.54
C CYS A 30 1.86 -4.03 3.49
N SER A 31 3.15 -3.89 3.15
CA SER A 31 3.64 -3.02 2.08
C SER A 31 3.14 -3.46 0.71
N GLN A 32 3.18 -4.76 0.40
CA GLN A 32 2.68 -5.31 -0.87
C GLN A 32 1.17 -5.10 -1.04
N GLU A 33 0.37 -5.34 0.00
CA GLU A 33 -1.07 -5.07 -0.04
C GLU A 33 -1.38 -3.58 -0.22
N LEU A 34 -0.57 -2.71 0.41
CA LEU A 34 -0.70 -1.27 0.27
C LEU A 34 -0.36 -0.82 -1.15
N ASP A 35 0.74 -1.33 -1.69
CA ASP A 35 1.19 -1.04 -3.05
C ASP A 35 0.16 -1.51 -4.08
N GLN A 36 -0.43 -2.70 -3.91
CA GLN A 36 -1.50 -3.19 -4.78
C GLN A 36 -2.74 -2.29 -4.76
N MET A 37 -3.16 -1.81 -3.58
CA MET A 37 -4.27 -0.85 -3.49
C MET A 37 -3.93 0.49 -4.16
N LEU A 38 -2.70 0.97 -3.99
CA LEU A 38 -2.23 2.18 -4.66
C LEU A 38 -2.19 1.99 -6.17
N ASN A 39 -1.73 0.83 -6.64
CA ASN A 39 -1.66 0.49 -8.04
C ASN A 39 -3.05 0.39 -8.66
N ASP A 40 -4.02 -0.22 -7.97
CA ASP A 40 -5.41 -0.31 -8.43
C ASP A 40 -6.03 1.10 -8.62
N ILE A 41 -5.73 2.02 -7.71
CA ILE A 41 -6.17 3.42 -7.80
C ILE A 41 -5.41 4.17 -8.89
N GLN A 42 -4.11 3.98 -9.03
CA GLN A 42 -3.30 4.61 -10.07
C GLN A 42 -3.61 4.07 -11.47
N HIS A 43 -4.07 2.82 -11.58
CA HIS A 43 -4.54 2.18 -12.80
C HIS A 43 -6.04 2.38 -13.06
N THR A 44 -6.76 3.12 -12.20
CA THR A 44 -8.08 3.62 -12.63
C THR A 44 -7.87 4.51 -13.87
N PRO A 45 -8.60 4.25 -14.96
CA PRO A 45 -8.20 4.72 -16.28
C PRO A 45 -8.48 6.22 -16.45
N SER A 46 -7.49 7.03 -16.09
CA SER A 46 -7.21 8.29 -16.80
C SER A 46 -6.03 8.16 -17.77
N GLY A 47 -5.53 6.94 -18.00
CA GLY A 47 -4.51 6.69 -19.03
C GLY A 47 -3.95 5.27 -18.98
N ARG A 48 -4.60 4.34 -19.67
CA ARG A 48 -3.91 3.12 -20.12
C ARG A 48 -3.22 3.41 -21.46
N SER A 49 -2.01 2.90 -21.60
CA SER A 49 -1.19 2.79 -22.83
C SER A 49 -0.58 4.11 -23.31
N THR A 50 0.74 4.22 -23.43
CA THR A 50 1.60 3.58 -24.44
C THR A 50 3.04 3.75 -23.88
N ILE A 51 3.94 2.78 -23.80
CA ILE A 51 4.64 2.01 -24.85
C ILE A 51 5.22 0.76 -24.19
#